data_AF-A0A7C1DHM1-F1
#
_entry.id   AF-A0A7C1DHM1-F1
#
_cell.length_a   1.000
_cell.length_b   1.000
_cell.length_c   1.000
_cell.angle_alpha   90.00
_cell.angle_beta   90.00
_cell.angle_gamma   90.00
#
_symmetry.space_group_name_H-M   'P 1'
#
loop_
_entity.id
_entity.type
_entity.pdbx_description
1 polymer ?
#
loop_
_entity_poly.entity_id
_entity_poly.type
_entity_poly.pdbx_seq_one_letter_code
_entity_poly.pdbx_strand_id
1 'polypeptide(L)'
;MVKKILKSIIILHMLFFCGILMAQPDIEALQKQISELQRTQKELRDQMEVEGIGKVQYDILLEEWNQNKEKLDGLISQAAAIQAEGDKENQVKHEINQGIRSLRMRQHEEAISHFDKAIEMDPNAAKAYSGKALALKNLRRYAEAEEAYKKAIELDTADASTNLNLGTLYGDQNKYDLALAQYRVALEKDPTVAKIHYQIGSVYNAQKDYSRAAEAFRKATEVDPNYALAYNALGAALIELHKYTDAIDALQKAVMLDPRFGHAYYRLAKAFNATGRYSDAIRNAEQAIEHRRELHGPAQIEIGEAHEKLGDKAKAMTAYTEAAKDRRYKNYADYKIEQLKKN
;
A
#
# COMPACT_ATOMS: atom_id res chain seq x y z
N MET A 1 53.48 -33.31 16.11
CA MET A 1 52.62 -32.15 16.41
C MET A 1 52.15 -31.40 15.16
N VAL A 2 53.01 -31.22 14.15
CA VAL A 2 52.74 -30.50 12.88
C VAL A 2 51.50 -31.00 12.09
N LYS A 3 51.18 -32.31 12.12
CA LYS A 3 50.02 -32.87 11.40
C LYS A 3 48.63 -32.54 11.98
N LYS A 4 48.52 -32.14 13.26
CA LYS A 4 47.23 -31.72 13.86
C LYS A 4 46.88 -30.26 13.51
N ILE A 5 47.89 -29.43 13.27
CA ILE A 5 47.73 -28.00 12.91
C ILE A 5 47.25 -27.85 11.45
N LEU A 6 47.66 -28.76 10.55
CA LEU A 6 47.25 -28.75 9.14
C LEU A 6 45.74 -28.96 8.91
N LYS A 7 45.04 -29.68 9.79
CA LYS A 7 43.59 -29.96 9.62
C LYS A 7 42.70 -28.77 9.93
N SER A 8 43.12 -27.86 10.83
CA SER A 8 42.36 -26.65 11.15
C SER A 8 42.46 -25.58 10.06
N ILE A 9 43.56 -25.57 9.29
CA ILE A 9 43.82 -24.59 8.22
C ILE A 9 42.92 -24.83 6.98
N ILE A 10 42.60 -26.10 6.68
CA ILE A 10 41.74 -26.47 5.54
C ILE A 10 40.28 -26.03 5.77
N ILE A 11 39.81 -26.04 7.02
CA ILE A 11 38.46 -25.60 7.38
C ILE A 11 38.35 -24.07 7.32
N LEU A 12 39.43 -23.34 7.66
CA LEU A 12 39.46 -21.88 7.64
C LEU A 12 39.55 -21.31 6.21
N HIS A 13 40.23 -22.00 5.29
CA HIS A 13 40.28 -21.59 3.88
C HIS A 13 38.99 -21.92 3.10
N MET A 14 38.26 -22.98 3.46
CA MET A 14 36.99 -23.30 2.77
C MET A 14 35.86 -22.30 3.05
N LEU A 15 35.87 -21.63 4.21
CA LEU A 15 34.87 -20.61 4.53
C LEU A 15 35.09 -19.28 3.78
N PHE A 16 36.27 -19.07 3.18
CA PHE A 16 36.64 -17.81 2.52
C PHE A 16 36.38 -17.80 1.00
N PHE A 17 36.15 -18.96 0.38
CA PHE A 17 36.10 -19.10 -1.09
C PHE A 17 34.72 -19.37 -1.70
N CYS A 18 33.67 -19.59 -0.89
CA CYS A 18 32.30 -19.63 -1.41
C CYS A 18 31.77 -18.21 -1.57
N GLY A 19 32.15 -17.58 -2.68
CA GLY A 19 31.60 -16.33 -3.14
C GLY A 19 30.09 -16.44 -3.36
N ILE A 20 29.36 -15.51 -2.76
CA ILE A 20 28.22 -14.76 -3.30
C ILE A 20 28.06 -13.67 -2.25
N LEU A 21 28.52 -12.44 -2.47
CA LEU A 21 28.07 -11.33 -1.61
C LEU A 21 28.32 -9.94 -2.19
N MET A 22 27.31 -9.11 -1.97
CA MET A 22 27.23 -7.73 -2.42
C MET A 22 28.20 -6.85 -1.63
N ALA A 23 28.85 -5.92 -2.35
CA ALA A 23 29.81 -4.95 -1.87
C ALA A 23 29.23 -4.06 -0.75
N GLN A 24 29.45 -4.42 0.51
CA GLN A 24 29.41 -3.47 1.62
C GLN A 24 30.84 -2.93 1.83
N PRO A 25 31.07 -1.61 1.71
CA PRO A 25 32.43 -1.02 1.82
C PRO A 25 33.16 -1.42 3.11
N ASP A 26 32.42 -1.62 4.20
CA ASP A 26 32.96 -2.00 5.50
C ASP A 26 33.46 -3.46 5.53
N ILE A 27 32.78 -4.38 4.82
CA ILE A 27 33.22 -5.77 4.67
C ILE A 27 34.46 -5.84 3.77
N GLU A 28 34.52 -5.06 2.69
CA GLU A 28 35.68 -5.03 1.78
C GLU A 28 36.96 -4.55 2.48
N ALA A 29 36.83 -3.52 3.34
CA ALA A 29 37.94 -3.03 4.15
C ALA A 29 38.45 -4.09 5.14
N LEU A 30 37.54 -4.80 5.82
CA LEU A 30 37.89 -5.91 6.72
C LEU A 30 38.53 -7.07 5.97
N GLN A 31 38.00 -7.45 4.79
CA GLN A 31 38.56 -8.50 3.95
C GLN A 31 40.00 -8.20 3.52
N LYS A 32 40.30 -6.94 3.20
CA LYS A 32 41.67 -6.51 2.87
C LYS A 32 42.61 -6.69 4.06
N GLN A 33 42.22 -6.23 5.26
CA GLN A 33 43.01 -6.38 6.49
C GLN A 33 43.23 -7.86 6.83
N ILE A 34 42.18 -8.69 6.74
CA ILE A 34 42.26 -10.13 6.94
C ILE A 34 43.28 -10.76 5.98
N SER A 35 43.25 -10.37 4.70
CA SER A 35 44.17 -10.89 3.68
C SER A 35 45.63 -10.50 3.96
N GLU A 36 45.88 -9.27 4.41
CA GLU A 36 47.21 -8.79 4.80
C GLU A 36 47.75 -9.54 6.03
N LEU A 37 46.92 -9.75 7.06
CA LEU A 37 47.28 -10.51 8.26
C LEU A 37 47.54 -11.98 7.95
N GLN A 38 46.71 -12.62 7.10
CA GLN A 38 46.93 -14.00 6.63
C GLN A 38 48.27 -14.16 5.91
N ARG A 39 48.62 -13.19 5.06
CA ARG A 39 49.93 -13.16 4.39
C ARG A 39 51.06 -13.05 5.42
N THR A 40 50.95 -12.12 6.36
CA THR A 40 51.94 -11.92 7.44
C THR A 40 52.07 -13.19 8.29
N GLN A 41 50.96 -13.88 8.55
CA GLN A 41 50.95 -15.10 9.35
C GLN A 41 51.62 -16.29 8.64
N LYS A 42 51.49 -16.35 7.31
CA LYS A 42 52.24 -17.29 6.47
C LYS A 42 53.74 -16.96 6.48
N GLU A 43 54.12 -15.69 6.32
CA GLU A 43 55.52 -15.26 6.34
C GLU A 43 56.20 -15.59 7.70
N LEU A 44 55.54 -15.29 8.83
CA LEU A 44 56.02 -15.66 10.17
C LEU A 44 56.19 -17.18 10.33
N ARG A 45 55.24 -17.96 9.79
CA ARG A 45 55.34 -19.42 9.80
C ARG A 45 56.55 -19.91 9.01
N ASP A 46 56.73 -19.40 7.80
CA ASP A 46 57.83 -19.80 6.91
C ASP A 46 59.20 -19.46 7.56
N GLN A 47 59.30 -18.33 8.27
CA GLN A 47 60.50 -17.95 9.03
C GLN A 47 60.79 -18.89 10.22
N MET A 48 59.76 -19.37 10.92
CA MET A 48 59.91 -20.34 12.01
C MET A 48 60.30 -21.75 11.54
N GLU A 49 60.10 -22.08 10.26
CA GLU A 49 60.44 -23.39 9.67
C GLU A 49 61.91 -23.44 9.14
N VAL A 50 62.67 -22.34 9.22
CA VAL A 50 64.08 -22.27 8.75
C VAL A 50 65.02 -23.09 9.65
N GLU A 51 65.84 -23.95 9.04
CA GLU A 51 66.84 -24.75 9.74
C GLU A 51 67.93 -23.88 10.40
N GLY A 52 68.26 -24.17 11.67
CA GLY A 52 69.30 -23.46 12.41
C GLY A 52 68.82 -22.22 13.19
N ILE A 53 67.51 -21.99 13.29
CA ILE A 53 66.96 -20.88 14.08
C ILE A 53 67.31 -20.99 15.57
N GLY A 54 67.82 -19.89 16.14
CA GLY A 54 68.12 -19.80 17.57
C GLY A 54 66.85 -19.69 18.42
N LYS A 55 66.86 -20.29 19.63
CA LYS A 55 65.70 -20.32 20.53
C LYS A 55 65.06 -18.94 20.79
N VAL A 56 65.88 -17.93 21.06
CA VAL A 56 65.40 -16.55 21.33
C VAL A 56 64.66 -15.97 20.12
N GLN A 57 65.19 -16.20 18.90
CA GLN A 57 64.55 -15.73 17.67
C GLN A 57 63.22 -16.45 17.41
N TYR A 58 63.16 -17.76 17.71
CA TYR A 58 61.94 -18.53 17.61
C TYR A 58 60.85 -18.03 18.58
N ASP A 59 61.22 -17.76 19.84
CA ASP A 59 60.28 -17.30 20.87
C ASP A 59 59.67 -15.93 20.50
N ILE A 60 60.44 -15.01 19.91
CA ILE A 60 59.96 -13.71 19.41
C ILE A 60 58.96 -13.91 18.25
N LEU A 61 59.33 -14.72 17.25
CA LEU A 61 58.44 -15.00 16.11
C LEU A 61 57.15 -15.69 16.54
N LEU A 62 57.22 -16.55 17.55
CA LEU A 62 56.05 -17.22 18.11
C LEU A 62 55.12 -16.23 18.81
N GLU A 63 55.66 -15.26 19.56
CA GLU A 63 54.86 -14.19 20.18
C GLU A 63 54.16 -13.32 19.13
N GLU A 64 54.89 -12.85 18.12
CA GLU A 64 54.32 -12.09 16.99
C GLU A 64 53.26 -12.90 16.23
N TRP A 65 53.51 -14.19 16.02
CA TRP A 65 52.56 -15.10 15.38
C TRP A 65 51.28 -15.24 16.21
N ASN A 66 51.38 -15.36 17.53
CA ASN A 66 50.22 -15.44 18.42
C ASN A 66 49.41 -14.14 18.42
N GLN A 67 50.09 -12.98 18.48
CA GLN A 67 49.43 -11.67 18.40
C GLN A 67 48.74 -11.46 17.05
N ASN A 68 49.38 -11.84 15.94
CA ASN A 68 48.78 -11.77 14.61
C ASN A 68 47.56 -12.70 14.51
N LYS A 69 47.68 -13.93 15.02
CA LYS A 69 46.56 -14.88 15.07
C LYS A 69 45.35 -14.32 15.81
N GLU A 70 45.56 -13.74 16.99
CA GLU A 70 44.48 -13.16 17.80
C GLU A 70 43.77 -12.02 17.06
N LYS A 71 44.54 -11.14 16.41
CA LYS A 71 43.98 -10.07 15.56
C LYS A 71 43.19 -10.64 14.38
N LEU A 72 43.71 -11.67 13.72
CA LEU A 72 43.05 -12.34 12.60
C LEU A 72 41.72 -12.97 13.04
N ASP A 73 41.71 -13.71 14.15
CA ASP A 73 40.51 -14.37 14.69
C ASP A 73 39.43 -13.33 15.06
N GLY A 74 39.84 -12.19 15.63
CA GLY A 74 38.96 -11.06 15.94
C GLY A 74 38.33 -10.43 14.70
N LEU A 75 39.13 -10.13 13.66
CA LEU A 75 38.62 -9.56 12.41
C LEU A 75 37.71 -10.53 11.65
N ILE A 76 38.02 -11.82 11.63
CA ILE A 76 37.17 -12.84 11.01
C ILE A 76 35.81 -12.90 11.72
N SER A 77 35.80 -12.86 13.05
CA SER A 77 34.57 -12.86 13.84
C SER A 77 33.74 -11.60 13.61
N GLN A 78 34.39 -10.44 13.49
CA GLN A 78 33.72 -9.18 13.14
C GLN A 78 33.09 -9.23 11.74
N ALA A 79 33.85 -9.69 10.73
CA ALA A 79 33.35 -9.82 9.36
C ALA A 79 32.17 -10.82 9.28
N ALA A 80 32.27 -11.95 9.97
CA ALA A 80 31.20 -12.94 10.02
C ALA A 80 29.92 -12.41 10.70
N ALA A 81 30.05 -11.56 11.73
CA ALA A 81 28.90 -10.94 12.39
C ALA A 81 28.18 -9.95 11.48
N ILE A 82 28.91 -9.05 10.80
CA ILE A 82 28.34 -8.10 9.84
C ILE A 82 27.65 -8.85 8.69
N GLN A 83 28.29 -9.92 8.21
CA GLN A 83 27.75 -10.76 7.17
C GLN A 83 26.41 -11.40 7.57
N ALA A 84 26.37 -12.03 8.75
CA ALA A 84 25.17 -12.66 9.26
C ALA A 84 24.02 -11.65 9.47
N GLU A 85 24.33 -10.43 9.90
CA GLU A 85 23.35 -9.35 10.05
C GLU A 85 22.80 -8.89 8.69
N GLY A 86 23.67 -8.71 7.69
CA GLY A 86 23.24 -8.37 6.33
C GLY A 86 22.38 -9.46 5.68
N ASP A 87 22.74 -10.74 5.88
CA ASP A 87 21.94 -11.86 5.39
C ASP A 87 20.56 -11.91 6.06
N LYS A 88 20.51 -11.65 7.36
CA LYS A 88 19.26 -11.54 8.12
C LYS A 88 18.39 -10.39 7.60
N GLU A 89 18.96 -9.21 7.37
CA GLU A 89 18.23 -8.06 6.82
C GLU A 89 17.65 -8.39 5.43
N ASN A 90 18.44 -9.07 4.58
CA ASN A 90 17.99 -9.50 3.26
C ASN A 90 16.86 -10.53 3.34
N GLN A 91 16.90 -11.46 4.30
CA GLN A 91 15.82 -12.42 4.56
C GLN A 91 14.55 -11.72 5.06
N VAL A 92 14.66 -10.75 5.97
CA VAL A 92 13.52 -9.93 6.42
C VAL A 92 12.88 -9.20 5.24
N LYS A 93 13.68 -8.54 4.40
CA LYS A 93 13.20 -7.88 3.17
C LYS A 93 12.54 -8.87 2.22
N HIS A 94 13.10 -10.08 2.09
CA HIS A 94 12.52 -11.13 1.26
C HIS A 94 11.11 -11.50 1.73
N GLU A 95 10.95 -11.83 3.01
CA GLU A 95 9.66 -12.21 3.59
C GLU A 95 8.64 -11.07 3.51
N ILE A 96 9.03 -9.82 3.77
CA ILE A 96 8.16 -8.65 3.57
C ILE A 96 7.67 -8.58 2.12
N ASN A 97 8.57 -8.78 1.15
CA ASN A 97 8.20 -8.74 -0.26
C ASN A 97 7.27 -9.89 -0.66
N GLN A 98 7.43 -11.09 -0.09
CA GLN A 98 6.49 -12.18 -0.30
C GLN A 98 5.11 -11.84 0.30
N GLY A 99 5.07 -11.32 1.53
CA GLY A 99 3.81 -10.88 2.15
C GLY A 99 3.07 -9.83 1.32
N ILE A 100 3.79 -8.85 0.74
CA ILE A 100 3.22 -7.85 -0.18
C ILE A 100 2.68 -8.51 -1.45
N ARG A 101 3.35 -9.52 -2.01
CA ARG A 101 2.86 -10.26 -3.18
C ARG A 101 1.59 -11.03 -2.84
N SER A 102 1.57 -11.76 -1.73
CA SER A 102 0.37 -12.49 -1.25
C SER A 102 -0.82 -11.55 -1.01
N LEU A 103 -0.57 -10.34 -0.47
CA LEU A 103 -1.59 -9.29 -0.37
C LEU A 103 -2.19 -8.90 -1.72
N ARG A 104 -1.37 -8.72 -2.76
CA ARG A 104 -1.82 -8.40 -4.12
C ARG A 104 -2.65 -9.55 -4.73
N MET A 105 -2.31 -10.78 -4.39
CA MET A 105 -3.04 -12.00 -4.80
C MET A 105 -4.27 -12.29 -3.94
N ARG A 106 -4.58 -11.45 -2.94
CA ARG A 106 -5.66 -11.62 -1.95
C ARG A 106 -5.52 -12.88 -1.07
N GLN A 107 -4.31 -13.43 -0.97
CA GLN A 107 -3.98 -14.54 -0.07
C GLN A 107 -3.62 -13.98 1.31
N HIS A 108 -4.63 -13.54 2.05
CA HIS A 108 -4.42 -12.75 3.27
C HIS A 108 -3.76 -13.53 4.42
N GLU A 109 -4.13 -14.80 4.63
CA GLU A 109 -3.49 -15.63 5.68
C GLU A 109 -2.03 -15.97 5.34
N GLU A 110 -1.73 -16.24 4.06
CA GLU A 110 -0.36 -16.45 3.59
C GLU A 110 0.49 -15.18 3.76
N ALA A 111 -0.09 -14.01 3.46
CA ALA A 111 0.57 -12.73 3.71
C ALA A 111 0.91 -12.54 5.19
N ILE A 112 -0.01 -12.87 6.10
CA ILE A 112 0.24 -12.83 7.54
C ILE A 112 1.41 -13.73 7.92
N SER A 113 1.45 -14.97 7.41
CA SER A 113 2.54 -15.90 7.69
C SER A 113 3.92 -15.36 7.26
N HIS A 114 4.01 -14.72 6.10
CA HIS A 114 5.25 -14.09 5.64
C HIS A 114 5.64 -12.88 6.52
N PHE A 115 4.68 -12.03 6.90
CA PHE A 115 4.97 -10.93 7.80
C PHE A 115 5.35 -11.38 9.21
N ASP A 116 4.75 -12.47 9.71
CA ASP A 116 5.13 -13.06 11.00
C ASP A 116 6.56 -13.57 10.99
N LYS A 117 6.99 -14.27 9.93
CA LYS A 117 8.40 -14.66 9.76
C LYS A 117 9.33 -13.45 9.73
N ALA A 118 8.96 -12.38 9.02
CA ALA A 118 9.74 -11.15 9.00
C ALA A 118 9.88 -10.53 10.40
N ILE A 119 8.81 -10.54 11.20
CA ILE A 119 8.79 -10.03 12.58
C ILE A 119 9.58 -10.93 13.54
N GLU A 120 9.51 -12.25 13.38
CA GLU A 120 10.31 -13.21 14.16
C GLU A 120 11.81 -13.00 13.93
N MET A 121 12.21 -12.72 12.69
CA MET A 121 13.59 -12.38 12.37
C MET A 121 13.93 -10.98 12.91
N ASP A 122 13.14 -9.96 12.62
CA ASP A 122 13.35 -8.59 13.08
C ASP A 122 12.09 -8.00 13.73
N PRO A 123 12.03 -7.98 15.08
CA PRO A 123 10.93 -7.37 15.82
C PRO A 123 10.77 -5.86 15.61
N ASN A 124 11.73 -5.18 14.98
CA ASN A 124 11.66 -3.76 14.66
C ASN A 124 11.24 -3.49 13.20
N ALA A 125 10.85 -4.52 12.44
CA ALA A 125 10.41 -4.40 11.07
C ALA A 125 9.02 -3.72 10.94
N ALA A 126 8.98 -2.40 11.06
CA ALA A 126 7.74 -1.59 10.99
C ALA A 126 6.86 -1.92 9.77
N LYS A 127 7.48 -2.10 8.60
CA LYS A 127 6.80 -2.47 7.35
C LYS A 127 6.10 -3.83 7.42
N ALA A 128 6.66 -4.79 8.15
CA ALA A 128 6.04 -6.10 8.33
C ALA A 128 4.78 -6.00 9.20
N TYR A 129 4.83 -5.23 10.29
CA TYR A 129 3.66 -4.94 11.11
C TYR A 129 2.55 -4.22 10.33
N SER A 130 2.91 -3.20 9.54
CA SER A 130 1.94 -2.47 8.72
C SER A 130 1.32 -3.35 7.62
N GLY A 131 2.12 -4.21 6.99
CA GLY A 131 1.64 -5.23 6.06
C GLY A 131 0.71 -6.27 6.69
N LYS A 132 1.08 -6.82 7.86
CA LYS A 132 0.27 -7.76 8.64
C LYS A 132 -1.06 -7.14 9.02
N ALA A 133 -1.05 -5.90 9.50
CA ALA A 133 -2.26 -5.16 9.87
C ALA A 133 -3.22 -4.99 8.68
N LEU A 134 -2.69 -4.71 7.48
CA LEU A 134 -3.49 -4.63 6.26
C LEU A 134 -4.12 -5.97 5.88
N ALA A 135 -3.38 -7.07 6.01
CA ALA A 135 -3.91 -8.41 5.77
C ALA A 135 -5.03 -8.77 6.77
N LEU A 136 -4.81 -8.51 8.06
CA LEU A 136 -5.79 -8.71 9.14
C LEU A 136 -7.06 -7.87 8.93
N LYS A 137 -6.92 -6.59 8.52
CA LYS A 137 -8.03 -5.72 8.16
C LYS A 137 -8.88 -6.32 7.05
N ASN A 138 -8.27 -6.85 6.00
CA ASN A 138 -8.99 -7.47 4.88
C ASN A 138 -9.73 -8.76 5.28
N LEU A 139 -9.23 -9.46 6.31
CA LEU A 139 -9.90 -10.60 6.95
C LEU A 139 -10.94 -10.19 8.01
N ARG A 140 -11.15 -8.88 8.22
CA ARG A 140 -12.01 -8.33 9.28
C ARG A 140 -11.58 -8.66 10.72
N ARG A 141 -10.32 -9.05 10.93
CA ARG A 141 -9.68 -9.24 12.24
C ARG A 141 -9.24 -7.89 12.80
N TYR A 142 -10.21 -7.03 13.10
CA TYR A 142 -9.97 -5.60 13.32
C TYR A 142 -9.17 -5.26 14.58
N ALA A 143 -9.36 -5.99 15.67
CA ALA A 143 -8.61 -5.75 16.91
C ALA A 143 -7.11 -6.02 16.72
N GLU A 144 -6.77 -7.17 16.13
CA GLU A 144 -5.39 -7.54 15.82
C GLU A 144 -4.76 -6.59 14.79
N ALA A 145 -5.56 -6.13 13.80
CA ALA A 145 -5.10 -5.14 12.83
C ALA A 145 -4.75 -3.80 13.51
N GLU A 146 -5.58 -3.36 14.46
CA GLU A 146 -5.33 -2.13 15.22
C GLU A 146 -4.03 -2.21 16.03
N GLU A 147 -3.80 -3.32 16.73
CA GLU A 147 -2.56 -3.55 17.49
C GLU A 147 -1.33 -3.54 16.57
N ALA A 148 -1.39 -4.25 15.45
CA ALA A 148 -0.29 -4.30 14.49
C ALA A 148 -0.02 -2.92 13.85
N TYR A 149 -1.05 -2.13 13.52
CA TYR A 149 -0.84 -0.77 13.02
C TYR A 149 -0.22 0.15 14.08
N LYS A 150 -0.71 0.10 15.33
CA LYS A 150 -0.10 0.89 16.42
C LYS A 150 1.36 0.52 16.60
N LYS A 151 1.70 -0.78 16.54
CA LYS A 151 3.09 -1.21 16.64
C LYS A 151 3.96 -0.71 15.48
N ALA A 152 3.43 -0.73 14.26
CA ALA A 152 4.12 -0.15 13.10
C ALA A 152 4.38 1.35 13.27
N ILE A 153 3.42 2.12 13.80
CA ILE A 153 3.56 3.56 14.05
C ILE A 153 4.58 3.85 15.16
N GLU A 154 4.63 3.03 16.21
CA GLU A 154 5.65 3.14 17.26
C GLU A 154 7.07 2.95 16.70
N LEU A 155 7.24 2.01 15.78
CA LEU A 155 8.54 1.67 15.19
C LEU A 155 8.96 2.65 14.08
N ASP A 156 8.02 3.15 13.29
CA ASP A 156 8.24 4.17 12.26
C ASP A 156 7.24 5.31 12.40
N THR A 157 7.68 6.34 13.12
CA THR A 157 6.86 7.53 13.38
C THR A 157 6.74 8.45 12.17
N ALA A 158 7.57 8.31 11.14
CA ALA A 158 7.55 9.17 9.96
C ALA A 158 6.57 8.68 8.88
N ASP A 159 6.18 7.40 8.91
CA ASP A 159 5.30 6.83 7.89
C ASP A 159 3.84 7.34 7.98
N ALA A 160 3.50 8.25 7.07
CA ALA A 160 2.14 8.74 6.88
C ALA A 160 1.16 7.64 6.43
N SER A 161 1.63 6.64 5.67
CA SER A 161 0.78 5.62 5.05
C SER A 161 0.16 4.67 6.09
N THR A 162 0.90 4.33 7.15
CA THR A 162 0.38 3.51 8.24
C THR A 162 -0.70 4.24 9.04
N ASN A 163 -0.59 5.56 9.24
CA ASN A 163 -1.63 6.38 9.87
C ASN A 163 -2.89 6.48 9.00
N LEU A 164 -2.73 6.66 7.68
CA LEU A 164 -3.83 6.58 6.73
C LEU A 164 -4.54 5.22 6.78
N ASN A 165 -3.80 4.12 6.85
CA ASN A 165 -4.37 2.78 6.90
C ASN A 165 -5.11 2.51 8.22
N LEU A 166 -4.57 2.96 9.36
CA LEU A 166 -5.25 2.89 10.66
C LEU A 166 -6.51 3.75 10.68
N GLY A 167 -6.46 4.97 10.12
CA GLY A 167 -7.65 5.80 9.94
C GLY A 167 -8.72 5.11 9.09
N THR A 168 -8.31 4.43 8.02
CA THR A 168 -9.22 3.64 7.17
C THR A 168 -9.84 2.48 7.95
N LEU A 169 -9.06 1.79 8.79
CA LEU A 169 -9.56 0.73 9.68
C LEU A 169 -10.64 1.26 10.65
N TYR A 170 -10.43 2.45 11.22
CA TYR A 170 -11.44 3.08 12.08
C TYR A 170 -12.68 3.52 11.29
N GLY A 171 -12.50 4.03 10.07
CA GLY A 171 -13.60 4.39 9.16
C GLY A 171 -14.49 3.19 8.83
N ASP A 172 -13.89 2.02 8.53
CA ASP A 172 -14.62 0.77 8.26
C ASP A 172 -15.43 0.27 9.48
N GLN A 173 -15.05 0.70 10.68
CA GLN A 173 -15.76 0.41 11.94
C GLN A 173 -16.73 1.52 12.36
N ASN A 174 -16.94 2.54 11.51
CA ASN A 174 -17.71 3.76 11.81
C ASN A 174 -17.19 4.56 13.01
N LYS A 175 -15.93 4.36 13.42
CA LYS A 175 -15.26 5.12 14.49
C LYS A 175 -14.69 6.42 13.93
N TYR A 176 -15.58 7.30 13.47
CA TYR A 176 -15.22 8.45 12.63
C TYR A 176 -14.27 9.45 13.30
N ASP A 177 -14.42 9.72 14.59
CA ASP A 177 -13.53 10.66 15.30
C ASP A 177 -12.10 10.14 15.36
N LEU A 178 -11.93 8.84 15.60
CA LEU A 178 -10.62 8.18 15.57
C LEU A 178 -10.04 8.18 14.15
N ALA A 179 -10.88 7.91 13.13
CA ALA A 179 -10.45 7.96 11.73
C ALA A 179 -9.92 9.35 11.35
N LEU A 180 -10.66 10.41 11.66
CA LEU A 180 -10.27 11.79 11.39
C LEU A 180 -9.00 12.19 12.17
N ALA A 181 -8.83 11.74 13.41
CA ALA A 181 -7.61 11.98 14.17
C ALA A 181 -6.38 11.37 13.48
N GLN A 182 -6.47 10.12 13.02
CA GLN A 182 -5.37 9.47 12.29
C GLN A 182 -5.09 10.11 10.93
N TYR A 183 -6.11 10.55 10.21
CA TYR A 183 -5.93 11.28 8.95
C TYR A 183 -5.26 12.64 9.14
N ARG A 184 -5.53 13.34 10.24
CA ARG A 184 -4.81 14.59 10.58
C ARG A 184 -3.32 14.32 10.80
N VAL A 185 -2.99 13.31 11.60
CA VAL A 185 -1.60 12.89 11.81
C VAL A 185 -0.93 12.48 10.49
N ALA A 186 -1.64 11.78 9.61
CA ALA A 186 -1.12 11.41 8.30
C ALA A 186 -0.83 12.65 7.42
N LEU A 187 -1.70 13.67 7.44
CA LEU A 187 -1.50 14.93 6.70
C LEU A 187 -0.37 15.80 7.28
N GLU A 188 -0.18 15.78 8.60
CA GLU A 188 0.95 16.47 9.24
C GLU A 188 2.30 15.90 8.78
N LYS A 189 2.35 14.57 8.52
CA LYS A 189 3.53 13.88 8.02
C LYS A 189 3.73 14.05 6.52
N ASP A 190 2.65 13.92 5.75
CA ASP A 190 2.69 14.10 4.30
C ASP A 190 1.39 14.76 3.80
N PRO A 191 1.41 16.07 3.53
CA PRO A 191 0.24 16.80 3.03
C PRO A 191 -0.02 16.55 1.53
N THR A 192 0.86 15.84 0.82
CA THR A 192 0.77 15.65 -0.64
C THR A 192 -0.04 14.42 -1.05
N VAL A 193 -0.54 13.65 -0.08
CA VAL A 193 -1.30 12.43 -0.35
C VAL A 193 -2.80 12.74 -0.52
N ALA A 194 -3.23 12.95 -1.77
CA ALA A 194 -4.64 13.21 -2.13
C ALA A 194 -5.64 12.17 -1.54
N LYS A 195 -5.20 10.91 -1.42
CA LYS A 195 -6.01 9.83 -0.83
C LYS A 195 -6.45 10.14 0.61
N ILE A 196 -5.66 10.88 1.40
CA ILE A 196 -6.05 11.22 2.77
C ILE A 196 -7.26 12.16 2.76
N HIS A 197 -7.23 13.21 1.94
CA HIS A 197 -8.37 14.11 1.76
C HIS A 197 -9.62 13.39 1.24
N TYR A 198 -9.46 12.45 0.31
CA TYR A 198 -10.56 11.60 -0.15
C TYR A 198 -11.17 10.77 0.99
N GLN A 199 -10.35 10.19 1.87
CA GLN A 199 -10.85 9.43 3.01
C GLN A 199 -11.56 10.32 4.05
N ILE A 200 -11.04 11.52 4.32
CA ILE A 200 -11.72 12.52 5.15
C ILE A 200 -13.09 12.87 4.57
N GLY A 201 -13.16 13.13 3.26
CA GLY A 201 -14.42 13.39 2.57
C GLY A 201 -15.40 12.21 2.66
N SER A 202 -14.88 10.99 2.57
CA SER A 202 -15.68 9.76 2.70
C SER A 202 -16.29 9.61 4.10
N VAL A 203 -15.54 9.98 5.16
CA VAL A 203 -16.05 10.02 6.54
C VAL A 203 -17.17 11.05 6.68
N TYR A 204 -16.97 12.29 6.23
CA TYR A 204 -18.02 13.31 6.29
C TYR A 204 -19.25 12.95 5.45
N ASN A 205 -19.05 12.32 4.29
CA ASN A 205 -20.14 11.84 3.46
C ASN A 205 -20.96 10.74 4.17
N ALA A 206 -20.31 9.83 4.90
CA ALA A 206 -20.99 8.81 5.70
C ALA A 206 -21.78 9.43 6.88
N GLN A 207 -21.31 10.55 7.42
CA GLN A 207 -22.02 11.36 8.41
C GLN A 207 -23.12 12.26 7.80
N LYS A 208 -23.30 12.23 6.48
CA LYS A 208 -24.20 13.11 5.70
C LYS A 208 -23.87 14.61 5.81
N ASP A 209 -22.66 14.96 6.26
CA ASP A 209 -22.13 16.32 6.18
C ASP A 209 -21.55 16.54 4.78
N TYR A 210 -22.45 16.69 3.80
CA TYR A 210 -22.08 16.81 2.39
C TYR A 210 -21.27 18.09 2.12
N SER A 211 -21.42 19.12 2.94
CA SER A 211 -20.66 20.37 2.84
C SER A 211 -19.18 20.11 3.12
N ARG A 212 -18.85 19.52 4.27
CA ARG A 212 -17.45 19.16 4.59
C ARG A 212 -16.91 18.05 3.70
N ALA A 213 -17.77 17.13 3.27
CA ALA A 213 -17.39 16.10 2.30
C ALA A 213 -16.93 16.71 0.98
N ALA A 214 -17.71 17.65 0.41
CA ALA A 214 -17.37 18.34 -0.82
C ALA A 214 -16.07 19.16 -0.69
N GLU A 215 -15.84 19.83 0.44
CA GLU A 215 -14.58 20.54 0.69
C GLU A 215 -13.39 19.58 0.69
N ALA A 216 -13.49 18.44 1.39
CA ALA A 216 -12.42 17.47 1.46
C ALA A 216 -12.16 16.77 0.11
N PHE A 217 -13.20 16.40 -0.63
CA PHE A 217 -13.03 15.85 -1.98
C PHE A 217 -12.42 16.87 -2.95
N ARG A 218 -12.76 18.15 -2.82
CA ARG A 218 -12.13 19.22 -3.61
C ARG A 218 -10.64 19.33 -3.33
N LYS A 219 -10.23 19.32 -2.05
CA LYS A 219 -8.80 19.27 -1.67
C LYS A 219 -8.11 18.04 -2.27
N ALA A 220 -8.77 16.88 -2.29
CA ALA A 220 -8.21 15.69 -2.93
C ALA A 220 -7.95 15.91 -4.44
N THR A 221 -8.86 16.59 -5.16
CA THR A 221 -8.69 16.91 -6.59
C THR A 221 -7.70 18.04 -6.85
N GLU A 222 -7.48 18.94 -5.89
CA GLU A 222 -6.46 19.99 -5.96
C GLU A 222 -5.06 19.40 -5.79
N VAL A 223 -4.91 18.44 -4.87
CA VAL A 223 -3.64 17.72 -4.64
C VAL A 223 -3.31 16.75 -5.78
N ASP A 224 -4.30 16.00 -6.27
CA ASP A 224 -4.16 15.13 -7.44
C ASP A 224 -5.24 15.43 -8.49
N PRO A 225 -4.91 16.25 -9.52
CA PRO A 225 -5.81 16.58 -10.62
C PRO A 225 -6.22 15.38 -11.50
N ASN A 226 -5.59 14.20 -11.36
CA ASN A 226 -5.92 12.99 -12.11
C ASN A 226 -6.75 11.99 -11.28
N TYR A 227 -7.24 12.38 -10.10
CA TYR A 227 -7.96 11.48 -9.21
C TYR A 227 -9.45 11.33 -9.56
N ALA A 228 -9.76 10.52 -10.57
CA ALA A 228 -11.14 10.33 -11.08
C ALA A 228 -12.17 9.97 -9.99
N LEU A 229 -11.79 9.13 -9.02
CA LEU A 229 -12.66 8.75 -7.89
C LEU A 229 -13.02 9.94 -7.00
N ALA A 230 -12.08 10.86 -6.76
CA ALA A 230 -12.33 12.06 -5.96
C ALA A 230 -13.26 13.03 -6.69
N TYR A 231 -13.10 13.21 -8.00
CA TYR A 231 -14.04 14.00 -8.81
C TYR A 231 -15.47 13.43 -8.79
N ASN A 232 -15.61 12.10 -8.92
CA ASN A 232 -16.92 11.45 -8.81
C ASN A 232 -17.54 11.63 -7.41
N ALA A 233 -16.74 11.51 -6.35
CA ALA A 233 -17.20 11.70 -4.98
C ALA A 233 -17.56 13.16 -4.67
N LEU A 234 -16.79 14.12 -5.21
CA LEU A 234 -17.12 15.55 -5.17
C LEU A 234 -18.46 15.82 -5.85
N GLY A 235 -18.65 15.32 -7.07
CA GLY A 235 -19.91 15.46 -7.81
C GLY A 235 -21.09 14.82 -7.08
N ALA A 236 -20.88 13.66 -6.45
CA ALA A 236 -21.87 13.02 -5.60
C ALA A 236 -22.31 13.91 -4.44
N ALA A 237 -21.36 14.47 -3.67
CA ALA A 237 -21.65 15.35 -2.55
C ALA A 237 -22.35 16.65 -3.01
N LEU A 238 -21.95 17.21 -4.16
CA LEU A 238 -22.55 18.41 -4.73
C LEU A 238 -24.00 18.20 -5.18
N ILE A 239 -24.34 17.01 -5.69
CA ILE A 239 -25.73 16.63 -5.99
C ILE A 239 -26.60 16.66 -4.73
N GLU A 240 -26.11 16.11 -3.61
CA GLU A 240 -26.83 16.12 -2.34
C GLU A 240 -26.98 17.54 -1.75
N LEU A 241 -26.08 18.45 -2.13
CA LEU A 241 -26.17 19.89 -1.82
C LEU A 241 -27.02 20.67 -2.83
N HIS A 242 -27.63 20.02 -3.81
CA HIS A 242 -28.36 20.64 -4.93
C HIS A 242 -27.53 21.62 -5.77
N LYS A 243 -26.20 21.53 -5.73
CA LYS A 243 -25.26 22.32 -6.54
C LYS A 243 -24.97 21.62 -7.87
N TYR A 244 -26.00 21.49 -8.69
CA TYR A 244 -25.96 20.64 -9.88
C TYR A 244 -24.97 21.10 -10.95
N THR A 245 -24.77 22.40 -11.14
CA THR A 245 -23.78 22.94 -12.10
C THR A 245 -22.37 22.53 -11.72
N ASP A 246 -21.98 22.76 -10.47
CA ASP A 246 -20.66 22.38 -9.95
C ASP A 246 -20.47 20.85 -9.97
N ALA A 247 -21.55 20.10 -9.73
CA ALA A 247 -21.53 18.64 -9.81
C ALA A 247 -21.25 18.16 -11.24
N ILE A 248 -21.86 18.79 -12.25
CA ILE A 248 -21.62 18.48 -13.66
C ILE A 248 -20.13 18.69 -14.00
N ASP A 249 -19.54 19.81 -13.61
CA ASP A 249 -18.13 20.10 -13.89
C ASP A 249 -17.20 19.04 -13.28
N ALA A 250 -17.43 18.68 -12.02
CA ALA A 250 -16.66 17.65 -11.34
C ALA A 250 -16.83 16.27 -12.00
N LEU A 251 -18.06 15.88 -12.34
CA LEU A 251 -18.33 14.57 -12.93
C LEU A 251 -17.84 14.47 -14.38
N GLN A 252 -17.87 15.56 -15.15
CA GLN A 252 -17.26 15.63 -16.48
C GLN A 252 -15.75 15.37 -16.41
N LYS A 253 -15.06 15.93 -15.40
CA LYS A 253 -13.65 15.59 -15.14
C LYS A 253 -13.48 14.12 -14.78
N ALA A 254 -14.37 13.54 -13.97
CA ALA A 254 -14.31 12.13 -13.63
C ALA A 254 -14.39 11.20 -14.86
N VAL A 255 -15.33 11.43 -15.77
CA VAL A 255 -15.48 10.61 -16.99
C VAL A 255 -14.42 10.91 -18.05
N MET A 256 -13.84 12.11 -18.06
CA MET A 256 -12.68 12.43 -18.91
C MET A 256 -11.44 11.64 -18.47
N LEU A 257 -11.24 11.48 -17.16
CA LEU A 257 -10.12 10.74 -16.59
C LEU A 257 -10.33 9.21 -16.64
N ASP A 258 -11.56 8.76 -16.43
CA ASP A 258 -11.97 7.35 -16.60
C ASP A 258 -13.24 7.27 -17.46
N PRO A 259 -13.08 7.09 -18.79
CA PRO A 259 -14.21 6.96 -19.70
C PRO A 259 -15.10 5.74 -19.45
N ARG A 260 -14.73 4.81 -18.57
CA ARG A 260 -15.55 3.63 -18.22
C ARG A 260 -16.24 3.78 -16.87
N PHE A 261 -16.20 4.97 -16.26
CA PHE A 261 -16.75 5.22 -14.94
C PHE A 261 -18.28 5.35 -14.95
N GLY A 262 -18.98 4.22 -15.07
CA GLY A 262 -20.45 4.17 -15.17
C GLY A 262 -21.21 4.95 -14.08
N HIS A 263 -20.74 4.96 -12.82
CA HIS A 263 -21.38 5.75 -11.76
C HIS A 263 -21.30 7.26 -11.99
N ALA A 264 -20.20 7.76 -12.58
CA ALA A 264 -20.04 9.18 -12.87
C ALA A 264 -21.01 9.60 -13.99
N TYR A 265 -21.17 8.78 -15.02
CA TYR A 265 -22.20 8.98 -16.07
C TYR A 265 -23.62 8.97 -15.52
N TYR A 266 -23.95 8.03 -14.63
CA TYR A 266 -25.27 8.01 -13.98
C TYR A 266 -25.53 9.29 -13.18
N ARG A 267 -24.53 9.75 -12.42
CA ARG A 267 -24.64 11.02 -11.66
C ARG A 267 -24.73 12.24 -12.57
N LEU A 268 -24.04 12.23 -13.72
CA LEU A 268 -24.19 13.26 -14.75
C LEU A 268 -25.62 13.29 -15.27
N ALA A 269 -26.21 12.14 -15.57
CA ALA A 269 -27.60 12.06 -16.02
C ALA A 269 -28.55 12.72 -15.03
N LYS A 270 -28.44 12.36 -13.74
CA LYS A 270 -29.22 12.96 -12.66
C LYS A 270 -29.03 14.48 -12.56
N ALA A 271 -27.78 14.96 -12.64
CA ALA A 271 -27.50 16.39 -12.57
C ALA A 271 -27.98 17.17 -13.81
N PHE A 272 -27.94 16.55 -15.00
CA PHE A 272 -28.49 17.12 -16.23
C PHE A 272 -30.02 17.19 -16.19
N ASN A 273 -30.69 16.16 -15.67
CA ASN A 273 -32.13 16.19 -15.44
C ASN A 273 -32.53 17.35 -14.52
N ALA A 274 -31.82 17.51 -13.41
CA ALA A 274 -32.07 18.58 -12.45
C ALA A 274 -31.83 20.00 -13.02
N THR A 275 -30.97 20.14 -14.03
CA THR A 275 -30.67 21.41 -14.71
C THR A 275 -31.47 21.63 -15.99
N GLY A 276 -32.41 20.73 -16.33
CA GLY A 276 -33.25 20.84 -17.52
C GLY A 276 -32.57 20.44 -18.84
N ARG A 277 -31.35 19.92 -18.78
CA ARG A 277 -30.57 19.48 -19.93
C ARG A 277 -30.90 18.03 -20.30
N TYR A 278 -32.16 17.78 -20.63
CA TYR A 278 -32.72 16.42 -20.78
C TYR A 278 -32.03 15.56 -21.85
N SER A 279 -31.63 16.15 -22.98
CA SER A 279 -30.91 15.40 -24.02
C SER A 279 -29.51 14.95 -23.56
N ASP A 280 -28.83 15.77 -22.75
CA ASP A 280 -27.57 15.36 -22.13
C ASP A 280 -27.80 14.27 -21.08
N ALA A 281 -28.90 14.36 -20.32
CA ALA A 281 -29.26 13.37 -19.32
C ALA A 281 -29.43 11.98 -19.93
N ILE A 282 -30.19 11.87 -21.03
CA ILE A 282 -30.42 10.62 -21.75
C ILE A 282 -29.10 10.01 -22.22
N ARG A 283 -28.25 10.79 -22.92
CA ARG A 283 -26.95 10.31 -23.41
C ARG A 283 -26.07 9.77 -22.29
N ASN A 284 -25.98 10.48 -21.17
CA ASN A 284 -25.15 10.05 -20.04
C ASN A 284 -25.76 8.84 -19.32
N ALA A 285 -27.08 8.73 -19.24
CA ALA A 285 -27.72 7.55 -18.69
C ALA A 285 -27.45 6.31 -19.56
N GLU A 286 -27.51 6.43 -20.89
CA GLU A 286 -27.15 5.35 -21.82
C GLU A 286 -25.69 4.90 -21.63
N GLN A 287 -24.75 5.83 -21.52
CA GLN A 287 -23.34 5.52 -21.21
C GLN A 287 -23.17 4.81 -19.85
N ALA A 288 -23.96 5.18 -18.85
CA ALA A 288 -23.95 4.49 -17.56
C ALA A 288 -24.35 3.01 -17.68
N ILE A 289 -25.38 2.73 -18.49
CA ILE A 289 -25.86 1.36 -18.77
C ILE A 289 -24.81 0.56 -19.53
N GLU A 290 -24.17 1.17 -20.53
CA GLU A 290 -23.14 0.54 -21.36
C GLU A 290 -21.95 0.05 -20.52
N HIS A 291 -21.47 0.88 -19.58
CA HIS A 291 -20.30 0.54 -18.78
C HIS A 291 -20.61 -0.30 -17.53
N ARG A 292 -21.84 -0.25 -17.00
CA ARG A 292 -22.26 -0.93 -15.77
C ARG A 292 -23.70 -1.42 -15.87
N ARG A 293 -23.87 -2.73 -16.13
CA ARG A 293 -25.20 -3.37 -16.20
C ARG A 293 -26.06 -3.19 -14.94
N GLU A 294 -25.43 -3.11 -13.76
CA GLU A 294 -26.12 -2.87 -12.48
C GLU A 294 -26.81 -1.50 -12.36
N LEU A 295 -26.41 -0.55 -13.23
CA LEU A 295 -27.01 0.77 -13.34
C LEU A 295 -28.18 0.82 -14.30
N HIS A 296 -28.57 -0.30 -14.93
CA HIS A 296 -29.68 -0.33 -15.88
C HIS A 296 -30.98 0.22 -15.30
N GLY A 297 -31.43 -0.31 -14.15
CA GLY A 297 -32.64 0.18 -13.46
C GLY A 297 -32.61 1.69 -13.16
N PRO A 298 -31.62 2.19 -12.39
CA PRO A 298 -31.58 3.61 -12.04
C PRO A 298 -31.34 4.54 -13.24
N ALA A 299 -30.52 4.16 -14.22
CA ALA A 299 -30.31 4.99 -15.41
C ALA A 299 -31.56 5.07 -16.29
N GLN A 300 -32.35 3.98 -16.39
CA GLN A 300 -33.64 4.01 -17.09
C GLN A 300 -34.68 4.91 -16.42
N ILE A 301 -34.62 5.09 -15.09
CA ILE A 301 -35.40 6.11 -14.41
C ILE A 301 -35.03 7.50 -14.92
N GLU A 302 -33.74 7.82 -14.98
CA GLU A 302 -33.27 9.13 -15.46
C GLU A 302 -33.67 9.37 -16.94
N ILE A 303 -33.62 8.33 -17.79
CA ILE A 303 -34.08 8.40 -19.19
C ILE A 303 -35.60 8.68 -19.25
N GLY A 304 -36.39 7.98 -18.43
CA GLY A 304 -37.83 8.16 -18.36
C GLY A 304 -38.22 9.56 -17.93
N GLU A 305 -37.57 10.09 -16.90
CA GLU A 305 -37.80 11.46 -16.40
C GLU A 305 -37.45 12.51 -17.44
N ALA A 306 -36.32 12.33 -18.14
CA ALA A 306 -35.91 13.21 -19.23
C ALA A 306 -36.94 13.24 -20.37
N HIS A 307 -37.39 12.07 -20.84
CA HIS A 307 -38.39 11.98 -21.90
C HIS A 307 -39.76 12.53 -21.51
N GLU A 308 -40.17 12.33 -20.26
CA GLU A 308 -41.41 12.92 -19.72
C GLU A 308 -41.36 14.45 -19.78
N LYS A 309 -40.23 15.06 -19.41
CA LYS A 309 -40.04 16.51 -19.49
C LYS A 309 -39.93 17.04 -20.92
N LEU A 310 -39.45 16.22 -21.86
CA LEU A 310 -39.45 16.52 -23.29
C LEU A 310 -40.82 16.32 -23.96
N GLY A 311 -41.81 15.77 -23.25
CA GLY A 311 -43.14 15.47 -23.78
C GLY A 311 -43.24 14.17 -24.59
N ASP A 312 -42.18 13.37 -24.65
CA ASP A 312 -42.15 12.08 -25.36
C ASP A 312 -42.66 10.96 -24.44
N LYS A 313 -43.98 10.94 -24.22
CA LYS A 313 -44.65 10.00 -23.31
C LYS A 313 -44.37 8.53 -23.65
N ALA A 314 -44.30 8.20 -24.94
CA ALA A 314 -44.06 6.82 -25.38
C ALA A 314 -42.68 6.32 -24.94
N LYS A 315 -41.63 7.11 -25.20
CA LYS A 315 -40.28 6.75 -24.76
C LYS A 315 -40.14 6.77 -23.25
N ALA A 316 -40.80 7.71 -22.56
CA ALA A 316 -40.82 7.74 -21.10
C ALA A 316 -41.43 6.45 -20.52
N MET A 317 -42.58 5.99 -21.05
CA MET A 317 -43.20 4.73 -20.63
C MET A 317 -42.30 3.52 -20.91
N THR A 318 -41.63 3.47 -22.06
CA THR A 318 -40.66 2.41 -22.37
C THR A 318 -39.53 2.37 -21.37
N ALA A 319 -38.91 3.52 -21.08
CA ALA A 319 -37.81 3.61 -20.13
C ALA A 319 -38.23 3.18 -18.72
N TYR A 320 -39.38 3.65 -18.22
CA TYR A 320 -39.91 3.20 -16.93
C TYR A 320 -40.22 1.70 -16.93
N THR A 321 -40.74 1.14 -18.03
CA THR A 321 -40.98 -0.31 -18.14
C THR A 321 -39.69 -1.12 -18.04
N GLU A 322 -38.61 -0.65 -18.68
CA GLU A 322 -37.28 -1.24 -18.55
C GLU A 322 -36.75 -1.11 -17.12
N ALA A 323 -36.91 0.06 -16.48
CA ALA A 323 -36.53 0.27 -15.09
C ALA A 323 -37.27 -0.67 -14.12
N ALA A 324 -38.55 -0.98 -14.40
CA ALA A 324 -39.38 -1.84 -13.56
C ALA A 324 -38.92 -3.31 -13.51
N LYS A 325 -38.04 -3.73 -14.44
CA LYS A 325 -37.38 -5.03 -14.39
C LYS A 325 -36.42 -5.15 -13.19
N ASP A 326 -35.89 -4.03 -12.70
CA ASP A 326 -35.14 -3.99 -11.44
C ASP A 326 -36.10 -3.85 -10.26
N ARG A 327 -36.14 -4.87 -9.40
CA ARG A 327 -37.01 -4.92 -8.22
C ARG A 327 -36.85 -3.71 -7.29
N ARG A 328 -35.66 -3.09 -7.26
CA ARG A 328 -35.38 -1.90 -6.43
C ARG A 328 -36.15 -0.66 -6.91
N TYR A 329 -36.42 -0.57 -8.21
CA TYR A 329 -37.05 0.60 -8.85
C TYR A 329 -38.46 0.34 -9.35
N LYS A 330 -38.92 -0.91 -9.32
CA LYS A 330 -40.24 -1.33 -9.80
C LYS A 330 -41.39 -0.46 -9.30
N ASN A 331 -41.52 -0.28 -7.99
CA ASN A 331 -42.66 0.47 -7.44
C ASN A 331 -42.70 1.92 -7.92
N TYR A 332 -41.52 2.56 -8.03
CA TYR A 332 -41.42 3.92 -8.53
C TYR A 332 -41.73 3.99 -10.03
N ALA A 333 -41.17 3.08 -10.82
CA ALA A 333 -41.41 3.00 -12.25
C ALA A 333 -42.89 2.72 -12.58
N ASP A 334 -43.52 1.75 -11.90
CA ASP A 334 -44.94 1.42 -12.07
C ASP A 334 -45.83 2.64 -11.73
N TYR A 335 -45.51 3.36 -10.66
CA TYR A 335 -46.20 4.62 -10.32
C TYR A 335 -46.09 5.66 -11.44
N LYS A 336 -44.89 5.89 -11.99
CA LYS A 336 -44.68 6.84 -13.09
C LYS A 336 -45.42 6.43 -14.37
N ILE A 337 -45.45 5.14 -14.69
CA ILE A 337 -46.23 4.60 -15.81
C ILE A 337 -47.72 4.89 -15.64
N GLU A 338 -48.28 4.66 -14.45
CA GLU A 338 -49.70 4.94 -14.18
C GLU A 338 -50.04 6.44 -14.27
N GLN A 339 -49.13 7.33 -13.88
CA GLN A 339 -49.31 8.78 -14.07
C GLN A 339 -49.34 9.16 -15.55
N LEU A 340 -48.45 8.57 -16.36
CA LEU A 340 -48.39 8.84 -17.81
C LEU A 340 -49.60 8.33 -18.59
N LYS A 341 -50.32 7.32 -18.08
CA LYS A 341 -51.57 6.83 -18.70
C LYS A 341 -52.77 7.75 -18.44
N LYS A 342 -52.74 8.51 -17.33
CA LYS A 342 -53.85 9.36 -16.90
C LYS A 342 -53.82 10.75 -17.53
N ASN A 343 -52.63 11.22 -17.90
CA ASN A 343 -52.37 12.53 -18.48
C ASN A 343 -52.14 12.41 -19.98
#